data_AF-A0A2N6ETJ7-F1
#
_entry.id   AF-A0A2N6ETJ7-F1
#
_cell.length_a   1.000
_cell.length_b   1.000
_cell.length_c   1.000
_cell.angle_alpha   90.00
_cell.angle_beta   90.00
_cell.angle_gamma   90.00
#
_symmetry.space_group_name_H-M   'P 1'
#
loop_
_entity.id
_entity.type
_entity.pdbx_description
1 polymer ?
#
loop_
_entity_poly.entity_id
_entity_poly.type
_entity_poly.pdbx_seq_one_letter_code
_entity_poly.pdbx_strand_id
1 'polypeptide(L)'
;MAKRLGEILIEKNLITIEQLEEATEIQCLYGGRLGTGLIELGAIDEDTLGLVLSEIHRLTYFKPSLLMDIPAELIELVPRQLALKHLVVPCKLEGKRLLLAMSNPSDLSAIDDLAFNLGYRVVPVVVPELRLFLALNKYYRRKLSPRLISLGRQLMSGGPRKRTDAEAVGPAANAPLGLQDYKEEVLSEDAVRNVDELEEVLDIEDLLVEDEEPAQGSEQWPELDGSSLSGGLSDAEYHQLASLAEPETEAADAPSPAAEADSIEELEELDIIEEIEPEEEPVPEEDSEEERPAGPLEFSAFCEQLIRAEDRDDIATCLIRYLAQEFEAGGILMTKGGEVMGWRGTLGSVPIPEFERFHVSLDQPSVLLTVAESKSYYLGPLPDTEQNNQLMNHFGTERPATVLLIPLLLRGRLVSILYIQDNVDTISDKLAELQRLVSKSSMAFEMLVLKNKILMS
;
A
#
# COMPACT_ATOMS: atom_id res chain seq x y z
N MET A 1 -23.47 3.79 18.96
CA MET A 1 -22.31 3.78 18.05
C MET A 1 -22.81 3.56 16.62
N ALA A 2 -22.12 4.10 15.62
CA ALA A 2 -22.27 3.60 14.26
C ALA A 2 -21.68 2.17 14.23
N LYS A 3 -22.43 1.19 13.72
CA LYS A 3 -21.90 -0.17 13.58
C LYS A 3 -20.76 -0.17 12.56
N ARG A 4 -19.71 -0.91 12.85
CA ARG A 4 -18.51 -0.97 11.98
C ARG A 4 -18.79 -1.91 10.81
N LEU A 5 -18.10 -1.70 9.69
CA LEU A 5 -18.34 -2.46 8.43
C LEU A 5 -18.32 -3.98 8.66
N GLY A 6 -17.31 -4.49 9.38
CA GLY A 6 -17.20 -5.92 9.68
C GLY A 6 -18.37 -6.48 10.50
N GLU A 7 -18.84 -5.71 11.49
CA GLU A 7 -20.00 -6.09 12.33
C GLU A 7 -21.26 -6.23 11.47
N ILE A 8 -21.51 -5.27 10.57
CA ILE A 8 -22.67 -5.28 9.67
C ILE A 8 -22.60 -6.45 8.67
N LEU A 9 -21.40 -6.80 8.20
CA LEU A 9 -21.21 -7.92 7.28
C LEU A 9 -21.45 -9.27 7.96
N ILE A 10 -21.01 -9.44 9.21
CA ILE A 10 -21.31 -10.63 10.03
C ILE A 10 -22.81 -10.70 10.36
N GLU A 11 -23.44 -9.60 10.78
CA GLU A 11 -24.88 -9.55 11.07
C GLU A 11 -25.76 -9.92 9.87
N LYS A 12 -25.28 -9.64 8.65
CA LYS A 12 -25.95 -10.02 7.39
C LYS A 12 -25.58 -11.44 6.90
N ASN A 13 -24.76 -12.18 7.64
CA ASN A 13 -24.16 -13.47 7.24
C ASN A 13 -23.43 -13.42 5.88
N LEU A 14 -22.80 -12.27 5.57
CA LEU A 14 -22.06 -12.08 4.32
C LEU A 14 -20.59 -12.51 4.44
N ILE A 15 -20.05 -12.54 5.65
CA ILE A 15 -18.69 -13.01 5.98
C ILE A 15 -18.70 -13.72 7.33
N THR A 16 -17.74 -14.62 7.56
CA THR A 16 -17.48 -15.21 8.89
C THR A 16 -16.60 -14.32 9.76
N ILE A 17 -16.52 -14.62 11.06
CA ILE A 17 -15.58 -13.97 11.99
C ILE A 17 -14.13 -14.21 11.54
N GLU A 18 -13.81 -15.44 11.13
CA GLU A 18 -12.48 -15.82 10.65
C GLU A 18 -12.07 -15.03 9.41
N GLN A 19 -12.97 -14.89 8.43
CA GLN A 19 -12.75 -14.06 7.24
C GLN A 19 -12.58 -12.57 7.58
N LEU A 20 -13.30 -12.07 8.59
CA LEU A 20 -13.12 -10.70 9.09
C LEU A 20 -11.74 -10.52 9.74
N GLU A 21 -11.30 -11.47 10.56
CA GLU A 21 -9.98 -11.45 11.20
C GLU A 21 -8.86 -11.50 10.15
N GLU A 22 -8.96 -12.40 9.17
CA GLU A 22 -8.00 -12.55 8.07
C GLU A 22 -7.93 -11.28 7.20
N ALA A 23 -9.08 -10.71 6.84
CA ALA A 23 -9.11 -9.46 6.06
C ALA A 23 -8.55 -8.27 6.86
N THR A 24 -8.71 -8.28 8.19
CA THR A 24 -8.11 -7.26 9.06
C THR A 24 -6.61 -7.45 9.18
N GLU A 25 -6.10 -8.68 9.23
CA GLU A 25 -4.66 -8.96 9.18
C GLU A 25 -4.04 -8.53 7.85
N ILE A 26 -4.72 -8.82 6.72
CA ILE A 26 -4.36 -8.30 5.40
C ILE A 26 -4.36 -6.75 5.38
N GLN A 27 -5.33 -6.12 6.03
CA GLN A 27 -5.39 -4.66 6.14
C GLN A 27 -4.22 -4.10 6.96
N CYS A 28 -3.85 -4.75 8.06
CA CYS A 28 -2.72 -4.32 8.89
C CYS A 28 -1.36 -4.54 8.21
N LEU A 29 -1.18 -5.66 7.50
CA LEU A 29 0.08 -5.99 6.80
C LEU A 29 0.29 -5.13 5.55
N TYR A 30 -0.76 -4.96 4.74
CA TYR A 30 -0.68 -4.42 3.39
C TYR A 30 -1.38 -3.07 3.21
N GLY A 31 -1.91 -2.48 4.29
CA GLY A 31 -2.65 -1.22 4.27
C GLY A 31 -4.00 -1.28 3.56
N GLY A 32 -4.55 -0.10 3.28
CA GLY A 32 -5.85 0.08 2.63
C GLY A 32 -7.04 -0.11 3.59
N ARG A 33 -8.23 -0.29 3.02
CA ARG A 33 -9.46 -0.55 3.78
C ARG A 33 -9.79 -2.04 3.89
N LEU A 34 -10.45 -2.40 4.99
CA LEU A 34 -10.96 -3.74 5.26
C LEU A 34 -11.69 -4.38 4.08
N GLY A 35 -12.56 -3.61 3.39
CA GLY A 35 -13.30 -4.09 2.23
C GLY A 35 -12.41 -4.55 1.06
N THR A 36 -11.25 -3.93 0.87
CA THR A 36 -10.25 -4.35 -0.12
C THR A 36 -9.61 -5.69 0.29
N GLY A 37 -9.37 -5.92 1.58
CA GLY A 37 -8.94 -7.23 2.10
C GLY A 37 -10.00 -8.32 1.94
N LEU A 38 -11.27 -8.02 2.20
CA LEU A 38 -12.38 -8.98 2.03
C LEU A 38 -12.61 -9.39 0.57
N ILE A 39 -12.46 -8.45 -0.38
CA ILE A 39 -12.49 -8.76 -1.82
C ILE A 39 -11.28 -9.61 -2.22
N GLU A 40 -10.09 -9.29 -1.68
CA GLU A 40 -8.84 -10.03 -1.96
C GLU A 40 -8.90 -11.49 -1.51
N LEU A 41 -9.55 -11.78 -0.39
CA LEU A 41 -9.82 -13.14 0.08
C LEU A 41 -10.91 -13.89 -0.72
N GLY A 42 -11.65 -13.18 -1.58
CA GLY A 42 -12.87 -13.72 -2.19
C GLY A 42 -14.03 -13.92 -1.21
N ALA A 43 -13.90 -13.46 0.04
CA ALA A 43 -14.93 -13.56 1.08
C ALA A 43 -16.19 -12.73 0.76
N ILE A 44 -16.03 -11.63 0.00
CA ILE A 44 -17.14 -10.82 -0.50
C ILE A 44 -16.87 -10.35 -1.93
N ASP A 45 -17.90 -10.25 -2.76
CA ASP A 45 -17.79 -9.60 -4.07
C ASP A 45 -17.96 -8.07 -3.96
N GLU A 46 -17.56 -7.38 -5.04
CA GLU A 46 -17.52 -5.92 -5.09
C GLU A 46 -18.91 -5.26 -5.06
N ASP A 47 -19.92 -5.90 -5.64
CA ASP A 47 -21.29 -5.37 -5.67
C ASP A 47 -21.97 -5.54 -4.32
N THR A 48 -21.81 -6.69 -3.67
CA THR A 48 -22.30 -6.91 -2.29
C THR A 48 -21.63 -5.94 -1.31
N LEU A 49 -20.31 -5.76 -1.38
CA LEU A 49 -19.62 -4.77 -0.55
C LEU A 49 -20.12 -3.34 -0.84
N GLY A 50 -20.26 -2.98 -2.12
CA GLY A 50 -20.74 -1.67 -2.53
C GLY A 50 -22.14 -1.33 -2.00
N LEU A 51 -23.05 -2.31 -2.03
CA LEU A 51 -24.39 -2.19 -1.46
C LEU A 51 -24.35 -1.98 0.06
N VAL A 52 -23.54 -2.74 0.80
CA VAL A 52 -23.42 -2.56 2.26
C VAL A 52 -22.82 -1.21 2.63
N LEU A 53 -21.79 -0.75 1.92
CA LEU A 53 -21.26 0.61 2.11
C LEU A 53 -22.30 1.70 1.81
N SER A 54 -23.20 1.46 0.84
CA SER A 54 -24.30 2.38 0.50
C SER A 54 -25.32 2.52 1.64
N GLU A 55 -25.62 1.43 2.35
CA GLU A 55 -26.49 1.44 3.55
C GLU A 55 -25.82 2.20 4.70
N ILE A 56 -24.52 1.97 4.93
CA ILE A 56 -23.74 2.60 6.01
C ILE A 56 -23.70 4.12 5.85
N HIS A 57 -23.30 4.60 4.66
CA HIS A 57 -23.18 6.03 4.39
C HIS A 57 -24.51 6.70 4.01
N ARG A 58 -25.57 5.91 3.73
CA ARG A 58 -26.88 6.36 3.21
C ARG A 58 -26.77 7.15 1.90
N LEU A 59 -25.90 6.67 1.01
CA LEU A 59 -25.58 7.28 -0.27
C LEU A 59 -25.76 6.26 -1.41
N THR A 60 -25.87 6.73 -2.65
CA THR A 60 -26.02 5.84 -3.80
C THR A 60 -24.72 5.06 -4.06
N TYR A 61 -24.83 3.74 -4.19
CA TYR A 61 -23.77 2.90 -4.74
C TYR A 61 -23.63 3.14 -6.25
N PHE A 62 -22.42 3.43 -6.73
CA PHE A 62 -22.13 3.56 -8.16
C PHE A 62 -21.44 2.31 -8.70
N LYS A 63 -21.97 1.71 -9.76
CA LYS A 63 -21.50 0.40 -10.24
C LYS A 63 -20.07 0.46 -10.81
N PRO A 64 -19.20 -0.51 -10.46
CA PRO A 64 -17.82 -0.61 -10.93
C PRO A 64 -17.66 -0.61 -12.45
N SER A 65 -18.58 -1.22 -13.19
CA SER A 65 -18.56 -1.20 -14.65
C SER A 65 -18.72 0.21 -15.22
N LEU A 66 -19.66 0.99 -14.68
CA LEU A 66 -19.89 2.38 -15.06
C LEU A 66 -18.72 3.29 -14.62
N LEU A 67 -18.12 3.03 -13.45
CA LEU A 67 -16.94 3.77 -12.98
C LEU A 67 -15.73 3.55 -13.90
N MET A 68 -15.64 2.38 -14.54
CA MET A 68 -14.56 2.07 -15.47
C MET A 68 -14.88 2.49 -16.92
N ASP A 69 -16.02 3.14 -17.19
CA ASP A 69 -16.41 3.64 -18.52
C ASP A 69 -17.05 5.05 -18.45
N ILE A 70 -16.21 6.04 -18.11
CA ILE A 70 -16.62 7.44 -17.91
C ILE A 70 -16.22 8.26 -19.15
N PRO A 71 -17.13 9.07 -19.75
CA PRO A 71 -16.81 9.95 -20.87
C PRO A 71 -15.70 10.95 -20.57
N ALA A 72 -14.81 11.21 -21.54
CA ALA A 72 -13.67 12.11 -21.39
C ALA A 72 -14.09 13.53 -20.94
N GLU A 73 -15.14 14.08 -21.55
CA GLU A 73 -15.74 15.38 -21.20
C GLU A 73 -16.06 15.50 -19.70
N LEU A 74 -16.47 14.40 -19.05
CA LEU A 74 -16.81 14.37 -17.63
C LEU A 74 -15.58 14.21 -16.73
N ILE A 75 -14.53 13.53 -17.20
CA ILE A 75 -13.21 13.46 -16.53
C ILE A 75 -12.55 14.84 -16.51
N GLU A 76 -12.64 15.60 -17.61
CA GLU A 76 -12.06 16.93 -17.74
C GLU A 76 -12.68 17.97 -16.78
N LEU A 77 -13.93 17.78 -16.34
CA LEU A 77 -14.57 18.64 -15.33
C LEU A 77 -13.85 18.63 -13.98
N VAL A 78 -13.06 17.61 -13.67
CA VAL A 78 -12.32 17.51 -12.39
C VAL A 78 -10.81 17.52 -12.68
N PRO A 79 -10.13 18.66 -12.50
CA PRO A 79 -8.68 18.76 -12.67
C PRO A 79 -7.92 17.69 -11.90
N ARG A 80 -6.91 17.08 -12.55
CA ARG A 80 -6.10 15.99 -11.99
C ARG A 80 -5.59 16.25 -10.57
N GLN A 81 -5.19 17.48 -10.26
CA GLN A 81 -4.71 17.86 -8.94
C GLN A 81 -5.81 17.69 -7.86
N LEU A 82 -7.04 18.13 -8.12
CA LEU A 82 -8.18 17.97 -7.21
C LEU A 82 -8.62 16.50 -7.12
N ALA A 83 -8.67 15.79 -8.26
CA ALA A 83 -8.98 14.36 -8.30
C ALA A 83 -8.03 13.52 -7.43
N LEU A 84 -6.73 13.83 -7.47
CA LEU A 84 -5.71 13.15 -6.66
C LEU A 84 -5.66 13.63 -5.21
N LYS A 85 -5.80 14.94 -4.93
CA LYS A 85 -5.81 15.52 -3.57
C LYS A 85 -6.96 14.95 -2.74
N HIS A 86 -8.18 14.96 -3.28
CA HIS A 86 -9.38 14.52 -2.56
C HIS A 86 -9.74 13.04 -2.82
N LEU A 87 -8.96 12.35 -3.67
CA LEU A 87 -9.20 10.96 -4.11
C LEU A 87 -10.64 10.78 -4.61
N VAL A 88 -10.97 11.48 -5.70
CA VAL A 88 -12.32 11.51 -6.30
C VAL A 88 -12.31 11.25 -7.81
N VAL A 89 -13.40 10.67 -8.31
CA VAL A 89 -13.64 10.45 -9.76
C VAL A 89 -15.07 10.90 -10.11
N PRO A 90 -15.29 11.68 -11.18
CA PRO A 90 -16.62 12.14 -11.56
C PRO A 90 -17.43 11.06 -12.27
N CYS A 91 -18.60 10.72 -11.71
CA CYS A 91 -19.44 9.61 -12.15
C CYS A 91 -20.58 10.03 -13.09
N LYS A 92 -21.17 11.21 -12.85
CA LYS A 92 -22.28 11.74 -13.67
C LYS A 92 -22.48 13.24 -13.44
N LEU A 93 -22.84 13.99 -14.49
CA LEU A 93 -23.35 15.35 -14.37
C LEU A 93 -24.87 15.38 -14.60
N GLU A 94 -25.62 16.01 -13.71
CA GLU A 94 -27.07 16.22 -13.81
C GLU A 94 -27.41 17.70 -13.56
N GLY A 95 -27.42 18.49 -14.63
CA GLY A 95 -27.61 19.95 -14.55
C GLY A 95 -26.44 20.58 -13.81
N LYS A 96 -26.68 21.09 -12.59
CA LYS A 96 -25.63 21.61 -11.69
C LYS A 96 -25.14 20.60 -10.64
N ARG A 97 -25.62 19.36 -10.65
CA ARG A 97 -25.22 18.32 -9.68
C ARG A 97 -24.14 17.43 -10.29
N LEU A 98 -22.94 17.43 -9.71
CA LEU A 98 -21.84 16.57 -10.12
C LEU A 98 -21.73 15.40 -9.12
N LEU A 99 -22.04 14.19 -9.57
CA LEU A 99 -21.89 12.98 -8.77
C LEU A 99 -20.40 12.61 -8.77
N LEU A 100 -19.79 12.53 -7.59
CA LEU A 100 -18.38 12.15 -7.43
C LEU A 100 -18.28 10.86 -6.61
N ALA A 101 -17.61 9.83 -7.14
CA ALA A 101 -17.13 8.73 -6.32
C ALA A 101 -15.98 9.25 -5.46
N MET A 102 -16.10 9.12 -4.13
CA MET A 102 -15.13 9.67 -3.18
C MET A 102 -14.57 8.58 -2.27
N SER A 103 -13.29 8.71 -1.89
CA SER A 103 -12.68 7.82 -0.91
C SER A 103 -13.35 7.94 0.47
N ASN A 104 -13.57 9.18 0.93
CA ASN A 104 -14.34 9.47 2.13
C ASN A 104 -15.57 10.33 1.76
N PRO A 105 -16.73 9.70 1.48
CA PRO A 105 -17.94 10.42 1.07
C PRO A 105 -18.65 11.15 2.23
N SER A 106 -18.10 11.09 3.44
CA SER A 106 -18.58 11.81 4.63
C SER A 106 -17.67 12.98 5.03
N ASP A 107 -16.63 13.26 4.25
CA ASP A 107 -15.75 14.42 4.43
C ASP A 107 -16.41 15.68 3.87
N LEU A 108 -17.05 16.46 4.75
CA LEU A 108 -17.70 17.71 4.38
C LEU A 108 -16.70 18.77 3.87
N SER A 109 -15.48 18.81 4.40
CA SER A 109 -14.46 19.78 3.96
C SER A 109 -14.03 19.48 2.53
N ALA A 110 -13.82 18.22 2.18
CA ALA A 110 -13.51 17.82 0.80
C ALA A 110 -14.69 18.09 -0.14
N ILE A 111 -15.93 17.89 0.31
CA ILE A 111 -17.14 18.17 -0.50
C ILE A 111 -17.26 19.67 -0.79
N ASP A 112 -17.06 20.53 0.21
CA ASP A 112 -17.16 21.98 0.07
C ASP A 112 -16.00 22.56 -0.76
N ASP A 113 -14.76 22.09 -0.53
CA ASP A 113 -13.58 22.40 -1.37
C ASP A 113 -13.85 22.09 -2.85
N LEU A 114 -14.35 20.88 -3.13
CA LEU A 114 -14.66 20.45 -4.50
C LEU A 114 -15.83 21.24 -5.08
N ALA A 115 -16.87 21.54 -4.30
CA ALA A 115 -17.99 22.35 -4.78
C ALA A 115 -17.57 23.79 -5.13
N PHE A 116 -16.69 24.39 -4.32
CA PHE A 116 -16.14 25.72 -4.56
C PHE A 116 -15.26 25.75 -5.82
N ASN A 117 -14.26 24.86 -5.91
CA ASN A 117 -13.30 24.87 -7.02
C ASN A 117 -13.90 24.43 -8.36
N LEU A 118 -14.92 23.55 -8.35
CA LEU A 118 -15.52 23.02 -9.58
C LEU A 118 -16.78 23.80 -10.02
N GLY A 119 -17.36 24.65 -9.17
CA GLY A 119 -18.57 25.42 -9.47
C GLY A 119 -19.86 24.59 -9.57
N TYR A 120 -19.81 23.30 -9.20
CA TYR A 120 -20.93 22.37 -9.20
C TYR A 120 -21.37 22.02 -7.78
N ARG A 121 -22.65 21.67 -7.60
CA ARG A 121 -23.11 21.01 -6.38
C ARG A 121 -22.61 19.57 -6.38
N VAL A 122 -21.58 19.29 -5.59
CA VAL A 122 -21.07 17.93 -5.39
C VAL A 122 -22.14 17.05 -4.74
N VAL A 123 -22.28 15.83 -5.25
CA VAL A 123 -23.12 14.77 -4.68
C VAL A 123 -22.24 13.53 -4.51
N PRO A 124 -21.84 13.18 -3.27
CA PRO A 124 -20.98 12.02 -3.06
C PRO A 124 -21.73 10.72 -3.39
N VAL A 125 -21.04 9.81 -4.08
CA VAL A 125 -21.48 8.42 -4.30
C VAL A 125 -20.43 7.44 -3.77
N VAL A 126 -20.91 6.26 -3.36
CA VAL A 126 -20.11 5.23 -2.71
C VAL A 126 -19.64 4.21 -3.74
N VAL A 127 -18.38 3.78 -3.61
CA VAL A 127 -17.76 2.70 -4.39
C VAL A 127 -16.75 1.94 -3.51
N PRO A 128 -16.42 0.67 -3.80
CA PRO A 128 -15.26 -0.01 -3.21
C PRO A 128 -13.96 0.78 -3.45
N GLU A 129 -13.10 0.88 -2.43
CA GLU A 129 -11.81 1.59 -2.50
C GLU A 129 -10.96 1.13 -3.68
N LEU A 130 -10.84 -0.19 -3.86
CA LEU A 130 -10.16 -0.81 -4.98
C LEU A 130 -10.59 -0.24 -6.33
N ARG A 131 -11.90 -0.12 -6.58
CA ARG A 131 -12.45 0.38 -7.84
C ARG A 131 -12.23 1.87 -8.03
N LEU A 132 -12.35 2.67 -6.97
CA LEU A 132 -11.96 4.08 -6.99
C LEU A 132 -10.49 4.24 -7.37
N PHE A 133 -9.62 3.41 -6.81
CA PHE A 133 -8.17 3.52 -7.00
C PHE A 133 -7.77 3.08 -8.42
N LEU A 134 -8.39 2.01 -8.94
CA LEU A 134 -8.25 1.61 -10.35
C LEU A 134 -8.76 2.69 -11.33
N ALA A 135 -9.88 3.36 -11.03
CA ALA A 135 -10.37 4.47 -11.84
C ALA A 135 -9.43 5.70 -11.78
N LEU A 136 -8.92 6.07 -10.60
CA LEU A 136 -7.90 7.13 -10.43
C LEU A 136 -6.60 6.82 -11.19
N ASN A 137 -6.22 5.55 -11.31
CA ASN A 137 -5.09 5.12 -12.15
C ASN A 137 -5.41 5.26 -13.64
N LYS A 138 -6.58 4.77 -14.09
CA LYS A 138 -7.03 4.82 -15.48
C LYS A 138 -7.08 6.26 -16.01
N TYR A 139 -7.80 7.15 -15.32
CA TYR A 139 -8.09 8.49 -15.82
C TYR A 139 -7.05 9.54 -15.40
N TYR A 140 -6.57 9.49 -14.16
CA TYR A 140 -5.71 10.54 -13.58
C TYR A 140 -4.26 10.11 -13.39
N ARG A 141 -3.88 8.92 -13.87
CA ARG A 141 -2.51 8.36 -13.79
C ARG A 141 -1.95 8.35 -12.36
N ARG A 142 -2.81 8.05 -11.38
CA ARG A 142 -2.37 7.80 -9.99
C ARG A 142 -1.49 6.54 -9.98
N LYS A 143 -0.30 6.59 -9.35
CA LYS A 143 0.49 5.38 -9.09
C LYS A 143 -0.30 4.44 -8.17
N LEU A 144 -0.33 3.15 -8.50
CA LEU A 144 -0.90 2.10 -7.66
C LEU A 144 0.22 1.23 -7.10
N SER A 145 -0.01 0.65 -5.93
CA SER A 145 0.83 -0.44 -5.42
C SER A 145 0.65 -1.68 -6.30
N PRO A 146 1.69 -2.53 -6.47
CA PRO A 146 1.60 -3.78 -7.22
C PRO A 146 0.39 -4.64 -6.81
N ARG A 147 0.11 -4.71 -5.50
CA ARG A 147 -1.09 -5.32 -4.88
C ARG A 147 -2.41 -4.96 -5.57
N LEU A 148 -2.64 -3.67 -5.85
CA LEU A 148 -3.90 -3.22 -6.43
C LEU A 148 -3.96 -3.46 -7.93
N ILE A 149 -2.78 -3.49 -8.59
CA ILE A 149 -2.66 -3.83 -10.01
C ILE A 149 -2.96 -5.32 -10.24
N SER A 150 -2.41 -6.22 -9.41
CA SER A 150 -2.68 -7.66 -9.51
C SER A 150 -4.15 -7.98 -9.21
N LEU A 151 -4.69 -7.46 -8.11
CA LEU A 151 -6.10 -7.66 -7.73
C LEU A 151 -7.06 -7.07 -8.78
N GLY A 152 -6.75 -5.89 -9.33
CA GLY A 152 -7.52 -5.30 -10.42
C GLY A 152 -7.50 -6.16 -11.70
N ARG A 153 -6.36 -6.74 -12.05
CA ARG A 153 -6.24 -7.67 -13.19
C ARG A 153 -7.09 -8.92 -12.97
N GLN A 154 -7.01 -9.56 -11.79
CA GLN A 154 -7.80 -10.74 -11.44
C GLN A 154 -9.31 -10.50 -11.61
N LEU A 155 -9.81 -9.35 -11.14
CA LEU A 155 -11.23 -8.98 -11.25
C LEU A 155 -11.68 -8.62 -12.68
N MET A 156 -10.79 -8.12 -13.52
CA MET A 156 -11.10 -7.84 -14.93
C MET A 156 -11.02 -9.09 -15.82
N SER A 157 -10.16 -10.05 -15.50
CA SER A 157 -9.93 -11.25 -16.32
C SER A 157 -11.00 -12.34 -16.19
N GLY A 158 -11.96 -12.21 -15.26
CA GLY A 158 -13.05 -13.18 -15.08
C GLY A 158 -12.59 -14.60 -14.70
N GLY A 159 -11.34 -14.75 -14.23
CA GLY A 159 -10.74 -16.03 -13.91
C GLY A 159 -11.54 -16.80 -12.84
N PRO A 160 -11.46 -18.14 -12.82
CA PRO A 160 -12.26 -18.95 -11.93
C PRO A 160 -11.95 -18.59 -10.48
N ARG A 161 -12.91 -17.93 -9.82
CA ARG A 161 -12.91 -17.87 -8.36
C ARG A 161 -12.92 -19.31 -7.87
N LYS A 162 -11.87 -19.74 -7.17
CA LYS A 162 -12.03 -20.75 -6.13
C LYS A 162 -13.05 -20.17 -5.15
N ARG A 163 -14.32 -20.52 -5.35
CA ARG A 163 -15.21 -20.73 -4.22
C ARG A 163 -14.52 -21.82 -3.39
N THR A 164 -13.72 -21.41 -2.40
CA THR A 164 -13.65 -22.17 -1.16
C THR A 164 -15.08 -22.40 -0.73
N ASP A 165 -15.46 -23.64 -0.42
CA ASP A 165 -16.86 -24.09 -0.37
C ASP A 165 -17.72 -23.32 0.63
N ALA A 166 -18.19 -22.16 0.19
CA ALA A 166 -19.22 -21.39 0.83
C ALA A 166 -20.53 -22.13 0.56
N GLU A 167 -21.00 -22.88 1.56
CA GLU A 167 -22.40 -23.25 1.64
C GLU A 167 -23.24 -22.03 1.28
N ALA A 168 -24.15 -22.22 0.33
CA ALA A 168 -25.00 -21.14 -0.13
C ALA A 168 -25.99 -20.78 0.98
N VAL A 169 -25.63 -19.82 1.84
CA VAL A 169 -26.55 -19.10 2.71
C VAL A 169 -27.45 -18.23 1.83
N GLY A 170 -28.41 -18.89 1.17
CA GLY A 170 -29.46 -18.24 0.40
C GLY A 170 -30.38 -17.42 1.32
N PRO A 171 -31.17 -16.50 0.76
CA PRO A 171 -32.07 -15.65 1.53
C PRO A 171 -33.27 -16.44 2.05
N ALA A 172 -33.08 -17.18 3.14
CA ALA A 172 -34.13 -17.93 3.82
C ALA A 172 -34.76 -17.08 4.92
N ALA A 173 -36.05 -16.82 4.79
CA ALA A 173 -36.83 -16.14 5.81
C ALA A 173 -36.97 -17.00 7.07
N ASN A 174 -36.64 -16.43 8.24
CA ASN A 174 -37.47 -16.54 9.44
C ASN A 174 -37.11 -15.50 10.49
N ALA A 175 -38.14 -14.97 11.14
CA ALA A 175 -38.04 -14.09 12.31
C ALA A 175 -37.82 -14.93 13.60
N PRO A 176 -37.52 -14.31 14.76
CA PRO A 176 -36.48 -14.81 15.65
C PRO A 176 -36.97 -15.76 16.74
N LEU A 177 -36.07 -16.60 17.26
CA LEU A 177 -36.24 -17.31 18.52
C LEU A 177 -35.02 -17.19 19.44
N GLY A 178 -35.25 -16.53 20.58
CA GLY A 178 -34.68 -16.69 21.91
C GLY A 178 -33.26 -17.22 22.13
N LEU A 179 -32.48 -16.47 22.93
CA LEU A 179 -31.42 -17.04 23.76
C LEU A 179 -31.99 -18.12 24.68
N GLN A 180 -31.45 -19.33 24.65
CA GLN A 180 -31.15 -20.13 25.84
C GLN A 180 -30.25 -21.34 25.53
N ASP A 181 -29.52 -21.77 26.55
CA ASP A 181 -28.84 -23.05 26.71
C ASP A 181 -27.66 -23.40 25.79
N TYR A 182 -26.51 -22.80 26.12
CA TYR A 182 -25.23 -23.51 26.07
C TYR A 182 -25.27 -24.70 27.06
N LYS A 183 -24.95 -25.91 26.58
CA LYS A 183 -24.46 -27.01 27.43
C LYS A 183 -23.40 -27.83 26.71
N GLU A 184 -22.33 -28.11 27.45
CA GLU A 184 -21.27 -29.04 27.06
C GLU A 184 -21.78 -30.48 27.07
N GLU A 185 -21.25 -31.32 26.17
CA GLU A 185 -20.97 -32.71 26.51
C GLU A 185 -19.73 -33.18 25.73
N VAL A 186 -18.92 -34.04 26.36
CA VAL A 186 -17.56 -34.42 25.93
C VAL A 186 -17.50 -35.96 25.83
N LEU A 187 -16.53 -36.47 25.06
CA LEU A 187 -16.20 -37.90 24.81
C LEU A 187 -17.02 -38.53 23.67
N SER A 188 -16.51 -39.47 22.86
CA SER A 188 -15.23 -40.21 22.91
C SER A 188 -14.66 -40.54 21.52
N GLU A 189 -13.44 -41.08 21.51
CA GLU A 189 -12.73 -41.67 20.36
C GLU A 189 -13.51 -42.82 19.69
N ASP A 190 -13.47 -42.92 18.34
CA ASP A 190 -13.18 -44.15 17.56
C ASP A 190 -13.49 -43.96 16.05
N ALA A 191 -12.46 -43.82 15.21
CA ALA A 191 -12.43 -44.24 13.78
C ALA A 191 -11.10 -43.86 13.10
N VAL A 192 -10.08 -44.72 13.18
CA VAL A 192 -8.90 -44.68 12.31
C VAL A 192 -8.93 -45.89 11.38
N ARG A 193 -8.64 -45.65 10.07
CA ARG A 193 -8.50 -46.58 8.91
C ARG A 193 -9.67 -46.52 7.91
N ASN A 194 -9.48 -46.31 6.60
CA ASN A 194 -8.36 -46.66 5.73
C ASN A 194 -8.08 -45.57 4.68
N VAL A 195 -6.82 -45.46 4.25
CA VAL A 195 -6.39 -44.77 3.04
C VAL A 195 -5.55 -45.78 2.26
N ASP A 196 -6.06 -46.24 1.13
CA ASP A 196 -5.38 -46.95 0.04
C ASP A 196 -6.35 -46.97 -1.16
N GLU A 197 -5.83 -47.23 -2.38
CA GLU A 197 -6.56 -47.24 -3.68
C GLU A 197 -6.88 -45.87 -4.32
N LEU A 198 -5.85 -45.14 -4.79
CA LEU A 198 -5.93 -44.30 -5.99
C LEU A 198 -4.57 -44.22 -6.74
N GLU A 199 -4.22 -45.29 -7.44
CA GLU A 199 -3.34 -45.24 -8.61
C GLU A 199 -4.06 -45.93 -9.77
N GLU A 200 -4.38 -45.21 -10.86
CA GLU A 200 -4.19 -45.69 -12.24
C GLU A 200 -4.55 -44.65 -13.33
N VAL A 201 -3.65 -44.56 -14.33
CA VAL A 201 -3.81 -44.13 -15.73
C VAL A 201 -4.27 -42.69 -16.05
N LEU A 202 -3.33 -41.91 -16.57
CA LEU A 202 -3.55 -41.03 -17.74
C LEU A 202 -2.35 -41.12 -18.70
N ASP A 203 -2.42 -42.06 -19.65
CA ASP A 203 -1.60 -42.00 -20.88
C ASP A 203 -2.23 -40.99 -21.84
N ILE A 204 -1.48 -39.95 -22.21
CA ILE A 204 -1.82 -39.04 -23.31
C ILE A 204 -0.55 -38.78 -24.16
N GLU A 205 -0.07 -39.84 -24.81
CA GLU A 205 0.72 -39.74 -26.04
C GLU A 205 -0.21 -39.94 -27.24
N ASP A 206 -0.85 -38.87 -27.70
CA ASP A 206 -1.23 -38.65 -29.11
C ASP A 206 -2.01 -37.33 -29.24
N LEU A 207 -1.36 -36.31 -29.82
CA LEU A 207 -1.96 -35.29 -30.71
C LEU A 207 -0.88 -34.27 -31.13
N LEU A 208 0.04 -34.73 -31.98
CA LEU A 208 0.82 -33.84 -32.84
C LEU A 208 -0.01 -33.50 -34.10
N VAL A 209 -0.31 -32.22 -34.32
CA VAL A 209 -0.68 -31.70 -35.64
C VAL A 209 -0.01 -30.34 -35.85
N GLU A 210 1.11 -30.40 -36.56
CA GLU A 210 1.59 -29.56 -37.67
C GLU A 210 1.40 -28.02 -37.66
N ASP A 211 2.48 -27.35 -38.09
CA ASP A 211 2.63 -25.90 -38.24
C ASP A 211 1.77 -25.28 -39.36
N GLU A 212 1.35 -24.01 -39.18
CA GLU A 212 1.20 -23.06 -40.29
C GLU A 212 1.84 -21.70 -39.94
N GLU A 213 2.78 -21.25 -40.77
CA GLU A 213 3.47 -19.97 -40.69
C GLU A 213 2.63 -18.80 -41.29
N PRO A 214 2.98 -17.53 -41.00
CA PRO A 214 2.04 -16.42 -41.09
C PRO A 214 1.84 -15.84 -42.50
N ALA A 215 0.59 -15.47 -42.81
CA ALA A 215 0.25 -14.72 -44.02
C ALA A 215 0.75 -13.27 -43.97
N GLN A 216 1.44 -12.87 -45.04
CA GLN A 216 1.85 -11.48 -45.27
C GLN A 216 0.65 -10.62 -45.69
N GLY A 217 0.49 -9.45 -45.07
CA GLY A 217 -0.53 -8.46 -45.42
C GLY A 217 0.02 -7.05 -45.31
N SER A 218 0.35 -6.45 -46.44
CA SER A 218 0.82 -5.06 -46.53
C SER A 218 -0.34 -4.08 -46.47
N GLU A 219 -0.28 -3.06 -45.60
CA GLU A 219 -1.03 -1.83 -45.80
C GLU A 219 -0.28 -0.60 -45.26
N GLN A 220 -0.35 0.49 -46.01
CA GLN A 220 0.59 1.61 -45.94
C GLN A 220 0.12 2.69 -44.95
N TRP A 221 1.06 3.27 -44.22
CA TRP A 221 0.85 4.56 -43.54
C TRP A 221 1.10 5.69 -44.54
N PRO A 222 0.24 6.72 -44.64
CA PRO A 222 0.46 7.83 -45.56
C PRO A 222 1.61 8.73 -45.07
N GLU A 223 2.56 8.98 -45.95
CA GLU A 223 3.56 10.05 -45.76
C GLU A 223 2.84 11.41 -45.79
N LEU A 224 3.07 12.25 -44.77
CA LEU A 224 2.62 13.64 -44.81
C LEU A 224 3.64 14.48 -45.58
N ASP A 225 3.20 15.02 -46.70
CA ASP A 225 3.99 15.82 -47.61
C ASP A 225 4.21 17.24 -47.08
N GLY A 226 5.47 17.57 -46.84
CA GLY A 226 5.88 18.89 -46.35
C GLY A 226 5.76 19.97 -47.43
N SER A 227 4.56 20.52 -47.65
CA SER A 227 4.40 21.85 -48.26
C SER A 227 3.06 22.52 -47.95
N SER A 228 3.08 23.86 -47.86
CA SER A 228 1.90 24.76 -47.81
C SER A 228 1.06 24.87 -46.52
N LEU A 229 1.68 25.35 -45.43
CA LEU A 229 1.05 26.43 -44.64
C LEU A 229 2.03 27.61 -44.49
N SER A 230 1.92 28.55 -45.41
CA SER A 230 2.65 29.83 -45.41
C SER A 230 1.87 30.87 -44.59
N GLY A 231 2.53 31.51 -43.62
CA GLY A 231 1.88 32.56 -42.81
C GLY A 231 2.71 33.02 -41.61
N GLY A 232 3.99 33.35 -41.82
CA GLY A 232 4.81 33.96 -40.77
C GLY A 232 4.36 35.40 -40.49
N LEU A 233 4.13 35.73 -39.22
CA LEU A 233 3.94 37.10 -38.74
C LEU A 233 5.26 37.89 -38.86
N SER A 234 5.16 39.21 -38.93
CA SER A 234 6.29 40.11 -39.15
C SER A 234 6.88 40.65 -37.85
N ASP A 235 8.18 40.96 -37.86
CA ASP A 235 8.92 41.50 -36.68
C ASP A 235 8.37 42.86 -36.17
N ALA A 236 7.47 43.51 -36.91
CA ALA A 236 6.78 44.72 -36.47
C ALA A 236 5.60 44.43 -35.51
N GLU A 237 5.03 43.22 -35.54
CA GLU A 237 3.83 42.87 -34.76
C GLU A 237 4.18 42.46 -33.32
N TYR A 238 5.40 41.99 -33.06
CA TYR A 238 5.89 41.65 -31.72
C TYR A 238 6.16 42.87 -30.82
N HIS A 239 6.44 44.04 -31.40
CA HIS A 239 6.83 45.24 -30.64
C HIS A 239 5.66 46.12 -30.18
N GLN A 240 4.41 45.79 -30.55
CA GLN A 240 3.24 46.65 -30.26
C GLN A 240 2.34 46.16 -29.11
N LEU A 241 2.73 45.07 -28.42
CA LEU A 241 2.07 44.57 -27.20
C LEU A 241 2.86 44.87 -25.91
N ALA A 242 4.01 45.55 -26.01
CA ALA A 242 4.90 45.86 -24.88
C ALA A 242 4.78 47.31 -24.36
N SER A 243 3.74 48.06 -24.75
CA SER A 243 3.55 49.45 -24.29
C SER A 243 2.06 49.83 -24.20
N LEU A 244 1.48 49.71 -23.00
CA LEU A 244 0.20 50.28 -22.50
C LEU A 244 -0.13 49.54 -21.18
N ALA A 245 -0.30 50.14 -20.00
CA ALA A 245 0.07 51.46 -19.48
C ALA A 245 0.04 51.40 -17.93
N GLU A 246 1.00 52.02 -17.25
CA GLU A 246 0.77 52.67 -15.94
C GLU A 246 0.37 54.13 -16.22
N PRO A 247 -0.47 54.79 -15.39
CA PRO A 247 -0.01 55.44 -14.15
C PRO A 247 -1.06 55.33 -13.01
N GLU A 248 -1.01 55.99 -11.83
CA GLU A 248 -0.21 57.10 -11.31
C GLU A 248 -0.17 57.07 -9.75
N THR A 249 0.68 57.89 -9.13
CA THR A 249 0.93 57.96 -7.67
C THR A 249 0.13 59.03 -6.92
N GLU A 250 -0.15 58.84 -5.62
CA GLU A 250 -0.42 59.96 -4.69
C GLU A 250 0.19 59.67 -3.29
N ALA A 251 0.48 60.72 -2.50
CA ALA A 251 1.47 60.68 -1.41
C ALA A 251 1.08 61.48 -0.14
N ALA A 252 1.98 61.51 0.86
CA ALA A 252 1.94 62.21 2.16
C ALA A 252 1.08 61.51 3.25
N ASP A 253 1.27 61.72 4.55
CA ASP A 253 2.15 62.67 5.26
C ASP A 253 2.56 62.10 6.65
N ALA A 254 3.54 62.71 7.33
CA ALA A 254 3.93 62.34 8.70
C ALA A 254 4.17 63.56 9.60
N PRO A 255 3.62 63.56 10.84
CA PRO A 255 4.15 64.40 11.91
C PRO A 255 4.35 63.68 13.26
N SER A 256 5.46 64.00 13.91
CA SER A 256 5.67 63.92 15.38
C SER A 256 5.31 65.28 15.99
N PRO A 257 4.80 65.42 17.25
CA PRO A 257 5.59 65.30 18.50
C PRO A 257 4.79 64.52 19.61
N ALA A 258 5.06 64.53 20.93
CA ALA A 258 5.90 65.39 21.78
C ALA A 258 6.39 64.72 23.11
N ALA A 259 6.76 65.58 24.07
CA ALA A 259 7.14 65.39 25.48
C ALA A 259 5.99 64.81 26.37
N GLU A 260 6.15 64.46 27.66
CA GLU A 260 6.93 65.07 28.76
C GLU A 260 7.48 64.03 29.77
N ALA A 261 8.38 64.47 30.65
CA ALA A 261 9.05 63.66 31.68
C ALA A 261 8.49 63.95 33.08
N ASP A 262 8.66 63.02 34.03
CA ASP A 262 8.66 63.38 35.45
C ASP A 262 9.41 62.38 36.39
N SER A 263 10.14 62.95 37.36
CA SER A 263 10.58 62.46 38.71
C SER A 263 10.92 60.96 38.90
N ILE A 264 12.16 60.50 39.20
CA ILE A 264 13.17 60.81 40.27
C ILE A 264 12.76 60.39 41.70
N GLU A 265 13.45 59.36 42.23
CA GLU A 265 13.94 59.15 43.63
C GLU A 265 14.74 57.81 43.63
N GLU A 266 16.09 57.78 43.69
CA GLU A 266 16.97 57.76 44.88
C GLU A 266 16.75 56.53 45.81
N LEU A 267 17.71 55.65 46.19
CA LEU A 267 19.20 55.70 46.25
C LEU A 267 19.92 54.33 46.05
N GLU A 268 21.16 54.43 45.54
CA GLU A 268 22.41 53.67 45.80
C GLU A 268 22.43 52.31 46.55
N GLU A 269 23.13 51.31 45.97
CA GLU A 269 24.35 50.70 46.58
C GLU A 269 25.18 49.84 45.58
N LEU A 270 26.33 50.42 45.15
CA LEU A 270 27.68 49.83 44.90
C LEU A 270 27.93 48.58 44.01
N ASP A 271 28.79 48.81 42.99
CA ASP A 271 29.95 48.01 42.48
C ASP A 271 29.90 46.46 42.53
N ILE A 272 30.20 45.68 41.47
CA ILE A 272 31.17 45.87 40.37
C ILE A 272 30.59 45.28 39.06
N ILE A 273 30.83 45.93 37.92
CA ILE A 273 30.55 45.39 36.58
C ILE A 273 31.88 45.03 35.90
N GLU A 274 32.04 43.78 35.49
CA GLU A 274 32.92 43.38 34.39
C GLU A 274 32.03 43.07 33.16
N GLU A 275 32.49 43.45 31.97
CA GLU A 275 31.65 43.48 30.76
C GLU A 275 31.17 42.08 30.34
N ILE A 276 29.84 41.92 30.26
CA ILE A 276 29.19 40.84 29.51
C ILE A 276 28.49 41.51 28.33
N GLU A 277 29.08 41.40 27.14
CA GLU A 277 28.34 41.63 25.90
C GLU A 277 27.27 40.54 25.79
N PRO A 278 26.01 40.88 25.48
CA PRO A 278 24.94 39.89 25.36
C PRO A 278 25.19 39.00 24.13
N GLU A 279 25.16 37.68 24.34
CA GLU A 279 25.04 36.73 23.25
C GLU A 279 23.72 37.02 22.50
N GLU A 280 23.82 37.49 21.25
CA GLU A 280 22.72 37.34 20.31
C GLU A 280 22.50 35.83 20.12
N GLU A 281 21.38 35.29 20.63
CA GLU A 281 21.00 33.91 20.34
C GLU A 281 20.93 33.73 18.80
N PRO A 282 21.82 32.95 18.17
CA PRO A 282 21.59 32.58 16.79
C PRO A 282 20.34 31.70 16.77
N VAL A 283 19.31 32.16 16.08
CA VAL A 283 18.13 31.36 15.75
C VAL A 283 18.66 30.03 15.19
N PRO A 284 18.39 28.88 15.85
CA PRO A 284 18.85 27.61 15.32
C PRO A 284 18.15 27.39 13.99
N GLU A 285 18.94 27.38 12.91
CA GLU A 285 18.47 26.94 11.61
C GLU A 285 17.94 25.52 11.78
N GLU A 286 16.67 25.28 11.44
CA GLU A 286 16.07 23.94 11.44
C GLU A 286 16.58 23.11 10.24
N ASP A 287 17.91 23.03 10.12
CA ASP A 287 18.56 21.92 9.43
C ASP A 287 18.27 20.67 10.25
N SER A 288 17.21 19.99 9.84
CA SER A 288 16.87 18.64 10.28
C SER A 288 17.89 17.66 9.69
N GLU A 289 19.11 17.71 10.22
CA GLU A 289 20.06 16.62 10.12
C GLU A 289 19.40 15.39 10.76
N GLU A 290 18.87 14.50 9.91
CA GLU A 290 18.53 13.15 10.30
C GLU A 290 19.75 12.55 11.02
N GLU A 291 19.65 12.34 12.34
CA GLU A 291 20.63 11.56 13.11
C GLU A 291 20.64 10.11 12.59
N ARG A 292 21.29 9.88 11.46
CA ARG A 292 21.63 8.54 10.97
C ARG A 292 22.56 7.94 12.00
N PRO A 293 22.15 6.92 12.78
CA PRO A 293 22.96 6.50 13.91
C PRO A 293 24.27 5.90 13.40
N ALA A 294 25.37 6.63 13.54
CA ALA A 294 26.65 6.28 12.94
C ALA A 294 27.38 5.22 13.76
N GLY A 295 26.99 3.96 13.59
CA GLY A 295 27.65 2.82 14.23
C GLY A 295 26.97 1.48 13.96
N PRO A 296 27.65 0.36 14.31
CA PRO A 296 27.07 -0.97 14.30
C PRO A 296 25.80 -1.05 15.16
N LEU A 297 24.73 -1.63 14.62
CA LEU A 297 23.47 -1.85 15.30
C LEU A 297 23.55 -3.11 16.17
N GLU A 298 23.95 -2.93 17.43
CA GLU A 298 23.88 -3.95 18.48
C GLU A 298 22.45 -4.51 18.65
N PHE A 299 22.33 -5.79 19.03
CA PHE A 299 21.03 -6.46 19.20
C PHE A 299 20.09 -5.76 20.20
N SER A 300 20.65 -5.10 21.22
CA SER A 300 19.89 -4.26 22.16
C SER A 300 19.30 -3.03 21.48
N ALA A 301 20.10 -2.30 20.69
CA ALA A 301 19.66 -1.13 19.93
C ALA A 301 18.63 -1.49 18.85
N PHE A 302 18.79 -2.65 18.21
CA PHE A 302 17.76 -3.23 17.33
C PHE A 302 16.41 -3.42 18.06
N CYS A 303 16.43 -4.01 19.25
CA CYS A 303 15.20 -4.20 20.05
C CYS A 303 14.58 -2.86 20.47
N GLU A 304 15.39 -1.86 20.82
CA GLU A 304 14.92 -0.52 21.13
C GLU A 304 14.26 0.20 19.94
N GLN A 305 14.83 0.06 18.73
CA GLN A 305 14.24 0.60 17.51
C GLN A 305 12.89 -0.08 17.19
N LEU A 306 12.79 -1.41 17.37
CA LEU A 306 11.52 -2.13 17.23
C LEU A 306 10.43 -1.69 18.22
N ILE A 307 10.80 -1.23 19.43
CA ILE A 307 9.84 -0.68 20.40
C ILE A 307 9.33 0.71 19.99
N ARG A 308 10.19 1.51 19.33
CA ARG A 308 9.86 2.86 18.83
C ARG A 308 9.16 2.87 17.48
N ALA A 309 9.19 1.76 16.73
CA ALA A 309 8.57 1.64 15.41
C ALA A 309 7.08 2.06 15.43
N GLU A 310 6.75 3.08 14.63
CA GLU A 310 5.38 3.56 14.46
C GLU A 310 4.66 2.80 13.37
N ASP A 311 5.39 2.37 12.34
CA ASP A 311 4.90 1.57 11.23
C ASP A 311 5.81 0.39 10.83
N ARG A 312 5.41 -0.29 9.76
CA ARG A 312 6.07 -1.48 9.23
C ARG A 312 7.40 -1.19 8.53
N ASP A 313 7.55 0.00 7.95
CA ASP A 313 8.73 0.42 7.20
C ASP A 313 9.86 0.78 8.17
N ASP A 314 9.55 1.24 9.39
CA ASP A 314 10.51 1.31 10.51
C ASP A 314 11.10 -0.07 10.83
N ILE A 315 10.24 -1.08 11.02
CA ILE A 315 10.66 -2.46 11.31
C ILE A 315 11.53 -3.01 10.17
N ALA A 316 11.11 -2.80 8.91
CA ALA A 316 11.87 -3.24 7.75
C ALA A 316 13.21 -2.50 7.58
N THR A 317 13.27 -1.22 7.93
CA THR A 317 14.50 -0.42 7.92
C THR A 317 15.47 -0.91 9.00
N CYS A 318 14.97 -1.18 10.21
CA CYS A 318 15.75 -1.76 11.30
C CYS A 318 16.31 -3.15 10.95
N LEU A 319 15.47 -4.02 10.38
CA LEU A 319 15.85 -5.35 9.88
C LEU A 319 16.92 -5.30 8.80
N ILE A 320 16.68 -4.57 7.71
CA ILE A 320 17.62 -4.55 6.58
C ILE A 320 18.96 -3.90 6.97
N ARG A 321 18.94 -2.90 7.87
CA ARG A 321 20.15 -2.29 8.41
C ARG A 321 21.00 -3.30 9.19
N TYR A 322 20.37 -4.13 10.04
CA TYR A 322 21.10 -5.18 10.76
C TYR A 322 21.73 -6.17 9.77
N LEU A 323 20.96 -6.62 8.77
CA LEU A 323 21.46 -7.58 7.78
C LEU A 323 22.63 -7.00 6.95
N ALA A 324 22.53 -5.75 6.50
CA ALA A 324 23.53 -5.05 5.68
C ALA A 324 24.90 -4.83 6.36
N GLN A 325 24.93 -4.95 7.69
CA GLN A 325 26.14 -4.83 8.50
C GLN A 325 26.83 -6.17 8.74
N GLU A 326 26.04 -7.24 8.89
CA GLU A 326 26.49 -8.53 9.41
C GLU A 326 26.66 -9.60 8.33
N PHE A 327 26.13 -9.38 7.11
CA PHE A 327 26.13 -10.37 6.02
C PHE A 327 26.45 -9.76 4.64
N GLU A 328 27.01 -10.57 3.75
CA GLU A 328 27.31 -10.22 2.35
C GLU A 328 26.05 -9.74 1.60
N ALA A 329 24.90 -10.38 1.77
CA ALA A 329 23.63 -9.88 1.23
C ALA A 329 22.44 -10.21 2.12
N GLY A 330 21.45 -9.30 2.11
CA GLY A 330 20.24 -9.38 2.91
C GLY A 330 19.00 -8.96 2.12
N GLY A 331 17.87 -9.59 2.41
CA GLY A 331 16.60 -9.30 1.74
C GLY A 331 15.40 -9.52 2.65
N ILE A 332 14.40 -8.66 2.53
CA ILE A 332 13.08 -8.81 3.13
C ILE A 332 12.10 -9.07 2.00
N LEU A 333 11.53 -10.27 2.00
CA LEU A 333 10.54 -10.73 1.03
C LEU A 333 9.16 -10.77 1.71
N MET A 334 8.12 -10.28 1.05
CA MET A 334 6.73 -10.25 1.56
C MET A 334 5.88 -11.33 0.88
N THR A 335 5.12 -12.12 1.65
CA THR A 335 4.37 -13.28 1.14
C THR A 335 2.87 -13.04 1.14
N LYS A 336 2.25 -12.93 -0.04
CA LYS A 336 0.87 -12.44 -0.20
C LYS A 336 0.12 -13.20 -1.29
N GLY A 337 -1.04 -13.76 -0.95
CA GLY A 337 -1.96 -14.33 -1.96
C GLY A 337 -1.41 -15.50 -2.77
N GLY A 338 -0.42 -16.23 -2.24
CA GLY A 338 0.32 -17.26 -2.99
C GLY A 338 1.51 -16.72 -3.79
N GLU A 339 1.86 -15.45 -3.65
CA GLU A 339 3.02 -14.82 -4.30
C GLU A 339 4.07 -14.38 -3.25
N VAL A 340 5.32 -14.23 -3.66
CA VAL A 340 6.41 -13.61 -2.88
C VAL A 340 6.95 -12.42 -3.65
N MET A 341 7.07 -11.28 -2.96
CA MET A 341 7.56 -10.02 -3.53
C MET A 341 8.79 -9.54 -2.77
N GLY A 342 9.72 -8.88 -3.45
CA GLY A 342 10.77 -8.12 -2.77
C GLY A 342 10.18 -6.88 -2.09
N TRP A 343 10.76 -6.49 -0.95
CA TRP A 343 10.42 -5.24 -0.27
C TRP A 343 11.66 -4.38 -0.04
N ARG A 344 12.69 -4.92 0.62
CA ARG A 344 13.99 -4.24 0.78
C ARG A 344 15.11 -5.25 0.62
N GLY A 345 16.18 -4.87 -0.08
CA GLY A 345 17.34 -5.72 -0.31
C GLY A 345 18.64 -4.92 -0.24
N THR A 346 19.71 -5.56 0.18
CA THR A 346 21.06 -4.99 0.27
C THR A 346 22.12 -5.99 -0.18
N LEU A 347 23.19 -5.48 -0.80
CA LEU A 347 24.43 -6.18 -1.07
C LEU A 347 25.54 -5.44 -0.28
N GLY A 348 26.01 -6.06 0.79
CA GLY A 348 26.70 -5.39 1.90
C GLY A 348 25.89 -4.20 2.40
N SER A 349 26.54 -3.04 2.51
CA SER A 349 25.91 -1.77 2.88
C SER A 349 25.17 -1.04 1.74
N VAL A 350 25.16 -1.59 0.52
CA VAL A 350 24.53 -0.94 -0.65
C VAL A 350 23.07 -1.43 -0.81
N PRO A 351 22.06 -0.54 -0.74
CA PRO A 351 20.67 -0.92 -1.00
C PRO A 351 20.44 -1.25 -2.48
N ILE A 352 19.57 -2.21 -2.74
CA ILE A 352 19.14 -2.67 -4.07
C ILE A 352 17.82 -1.97 -4.41
N PRO A 353 17.79 -0.84 -5.15
CA PRO A 353 16.60 0.01 -5.25
C PRO A 353 15.46 -0.62 -6.06
N GLU A 354 15.79 -1.59 -6.91
CA GLU A 354 14.82 -2.29 -7.77
C GLU A 354 14.37 -3.63 -7.16
N PHE A 355 14.74 -3.95 -5.91
CA PHE A 355 14.36 -5.22 -5.27
C PHE A 355 12.84 -5.40 -5.16
N GLU A 356 12.07 -4.31 -5.05
CA GLU A 356 10.60 -4.34 -5.10
C GLU A 356 10.01 -4.89 -6.43
N ARG A 357 10.83 -5.04 -7.48
CA ARG A 357 10.42 -5.68 -8.74
C ARG A 357 10.52 -7.20 -8.70
N PHE A 358 11.24 -7.77 -7.73
CA PHE A 358 11.24 -9.22 -7.55
C PHE A 358 9.83 -9.69 -7.21
N HIS A 359 9.31 -10.62 -8.00
CA HIS A 359 7.99 -11.22 -7.83
C HIS A 359 8.02 -12.64 -8.35
N VAL A 360 7.61 -13.61 -7.52
CA VAL A 360 7.44 -15.02 -7.91
C VAL A 360 6.17 -15.59 -7.32
N SER A 361 5.63 -16.63 -7.96
CA SER A 361 4.49 -17.39 -7.46
C SER A 361 4.94 -18.62 -6.66
N LEU A 362 4.18 -18.97 -5.63
CA LEU A 362 4.35 -20.16 -4.77
C LEU A 362 3.56 -21.37 -5.29
N ASP A 363 3.27 -21.41 -6.59
CA ASP A 363 2.78 -22.61 -7.28
C ASP A 363 3.90 -23.35 -8.04
N GLN A 364 5.13 -22.82 -8.05
CA GLN A 364 6.28 -23.40 -8.75
C GLN A 364 7.46 -23.72 -7.80
N PRO A 365 8.28 -24.75 -8.11
CA PRO A 365 9.38 -25.19 -7.27
C PRO A 365 10.42 -24.09 -6.98
N SER A 366 10.58 -23.76 -5.70
CA SER A 366 11.53 -22.74 -5.23
C SER A 366 11.88 -22.96 -3.77
N VAL A 367 13.01 -22.41 -3.30
CA VAL A 367 13.30 -22.42 -1.85
C VAL A 367 12.28 -21.61 -1.05
N LEU A 368 11.65 -20.63 -1.70
CA LEU A 368 10.57 -19.82 -1.13
C LEU A 368 9.31 -20.64 -0.88
N LEU A 369 8.97 -21.55 -1.80
CA LEU A 369 7.92 -22.54 -1.61
C LEU A 369 8.27 -23.52 -0.47
N THR A 370 9.50 -24.04 -0.44
CA THR A 370 9.95 -24.93 0.65
C THR A 370 9.83 -24.27 2.03
N VAL A 371 10.18 -22.99 2.16
CA VAL A 371 10.01 -22.22 3.41
C VAL A 371 8.54 -21.93 3.70
N ALA A 372 7.72 -21.66 2.68
CA ALA A 372 6.29 -21.41 2.85
C ALA A 372 5.50 -22.63 3.33
N GLU A 373 5.81 -23.81 2.80
CA GLU A 373 5.16 -25.08 3.19
C GLU A 373 5.66 -25.59 4.54
N SER A 374 6.99 -25.66 4.73
CA SER A 374 7.58 -26.18 5.97
C SER A 374 7.44 -25.24 7.17
N LYS A 375 7.18 -23.95 6.92
CA LYS A 375 7.21 -22.85 7.91
C LYS A 375 8.48 -22.84 8.76
N SER A 376 9.55 -23.43 8.24
CA SER A 376 10.84 -23.62 8.89
C SER A 376 11.93 -22.86 8.11
N TYR A 377 13.05 -22.56 8.75
CA TYR A 377 14.15 -21.93 8.03
C TYR A 377 14.79 -22.93 7.06
N TYR A 378 15.21 -22.44 5.91
CA TYR A 378 15.98 -23.19 4.92
C TYR A 378 17.44 -22.74 5.00
N LEU A 379 18.36 -23.68 5.16
CA LEU A 379 19.81 -23.43 5.11
C LEU A 379 20.43 -24.39 4.10
N GLY A 380 20.95 -23.89 2.98
CA GLY A 380 21.53 -24.74 1.94
C GLY A 380 21.80 -24.03 0.61
N PRO A 381 22.28 -24.77 -0.41
CA PRO A 381 22.56 -24.23 -1.75
C PRO A 381 21.28 -23.99 -2.54
N LEU A 382 21.16 -22.85 -3.23
CA LEU A 382 19.98 -22.55 -4.07
C LEU A 382 19.84 -23.55 -5.25
N PRO A 383 18.81 -24.42 -5.27
CA PRO A 383 18.54 -25.32 -6.40
C PRO A 383 18.31 -24.54 -7.69
N ASP A 384 18.61 -25.14 -8.84
CA ASP A 384 18.45 -24.49 -10.14
C ASP A 384 17.01 -24.54 -10.62
N THR A 385 16.23 -23.52 -10.23
CA THR A 385 14.85 -23.29 -10.66
C THR A 385 14.70 -21.84 -11.13
N GLU A 386 13.71 -21.59 -11.99
CA GLU A 386 13.50 -20.26 -12.57
C GLU A 386 13.30 -19.19 -11.48
N GLN A 387 12.50 -19.49 -10.45
CA GLN A 387 12.18 -18.59 -9.33
C GLN A 387 13.43 -18.25 -8.52
N ASN A 388 14.28 -19.24 -8.24
CA ASN A 388 15.52 -19.04 -7.51
C ASN A 388 16.51 -18.19 -8.34
N ASN A 389 16.53 -18.38 -9.67
CA ASN A 389 17.37 -17.61 -10.59
C ASN A 389 16.87 -16.16 -10.73
N GLN A 390 15.55 -15.94 -10.77
CA GLN A 390 14.95 -14.60 -10.72
C GLN A 390 15.29 -13.86 -9.42
N LEU A 391 15.36 -14.55 -8.27
CA LEU A 391 15.83 -13.97 -7.01
C LEU A 391 17.31 -13.57 -7.12
N MET A 392 18.16 -14.47 -7.63
CA MET A 392 19.61 -14.22 -7.74
C MET A 392 19.96 -13.03 -8.63
N ASN A 393 19.20 -12.79 -9.71
CA ASN A 393 19.43 -11.64 -10.61
C ASN A 393 19.44 -10.27 -9.90
N HIS A 394 18.92 -10.17 -8.67
CA HIS A 394 18.93 -8.95 -7.87
C HIS A 394 20.15 -8.83 -6.94
N PHE A 395 20.78 -9.96 -6.56
CA PHE A 395 21.90 -10.00 -5.60
C PHE A 395 23.27 -10.12 -6.27
N GLY A 396 23.33 -10.52 -7.55
CA GLY A 396 24.58 -10.54 -8.31
C GLY A 396 24.60 -11.58 -9.42
N THR A 397 25.77 -11.77 -10.03
CA THR A 397 25.98 -12.78 -11.09
C THR A 397 26.58 -14.09 -10.59
N GLU A 398 27.18 -14.10 -9.39
CA GLU A 398 27.73 -15.30 -8.77
C GLU A 398 26.68 -15.96 -7.87
N ARG A 399 26.49 -17.27 -8.04
CA ARG A 399 25.50 -18.05 -7.27
C ARG A 399 26.10 -18.45 -5.92
N PRO A 400 25.50 -18.09 -4.77
CA PRO A 400 26.06 -18.41 -3.47
C PRO A 400 26.09 -19.92 -3.20
N ALA A 401 27.14 -20.36 -2.53
CA ALA A 401 27.28 -21.75 -2.09
C ALA A 401 26.24 -22.14 -1.03
N THR A 402 25.73 -21.19 -0.26
CA THR A 402 24.66 -21.37 0.73
C THR A 402 23.90 -20.08 0.96
N VAL A 403 22.61 -20.20 1.20
CA VAL A 403 21.72 -19.14 1.65
C VAL A 403 20.97 -19.59 2.89
N LEU A 404 20.55 -18.63 3.71
CA LEU A 404 19.60 -18.83 4.79
C LEU A 404 18.32 -18.06 4.47
N LEU A 405 17.19 -18.76 4.48
CA LEU A 405 15.86 -18.16 4.40
C LEU A 405 15.12 -18.42 5.70
N ILE A 406 14.70 -17.38 6.41
CA ILE A 406 13.98 -17.50 7.69
C ILE A 406 12.54 -16.99 7.54
N PRO A 407 11.52 -17.83 7.81
CA PRO A 407 10.13 -17.38 7.82
C PRO A 407 9.85 -16.51 9.04
N LEU A 408 9.35 -15.31 8.81
CA LEU A 408 8.72 -14.45 9.81
C LEU A 408 7.23 -14.77 9.82
N LEU A 409 6.81 -15.45 10.89
CA LEU A 409 5.42 -15.84 11.11
C LEU A 409 4.73 -14.84 12.03
N LEU A 410 3.47 -14.51 11.77
CA LEU A 410 2.56 -13.90 12.74
C LEU A 410 1.41 -14.88 12.96
N ARG A 411 1.10 -15.20 14.22
CA ARG A 411 0.01 -16.14 14.56
C ARG A 411 0.04 -17.49 13.80
N GLY A 412 1.23 -17.94 13.39
CA GLY A 412 1.43 -19.18 12.61
C GLY A 412 1.19 -19.06 11.09
N ARG A 413 0.85 -17.86 10.57
CA ARG A 413 0.82 -17.55 9.14
C ARG A 413 2.15 -16.93 8.71
N LEU A 414 2.67 -17.35 7.55
CA LEU A 414 3.82 -16.68 6.93
C LEU A 414 3.42 -15.31 6.40
N VAL A 415 4.19 -14.28 6.76
CA VAL A 415 3.98 -12.92 6.23
C VAL A 415 5.23 -12.39 5.51
N SER A 416 6.42 -12.76 5.97
CA SER A 416 7.68 -12.35 5.37
C SER A 416 8.68 -13.49 5.40
N ILE A 417 9.60 -13.54 4.43
CA ILE A 417 10.80 -14.36 4.48
C ILE A 417 11.99 -13.41 4.51
N LEU A 418 12.89 -13.56 5.48
CA LEU A 418 14.21 -12.95 5.42
C LEU A 418 15.11 -13.83 4.56
N TYR A 419 15.73 -13.26 3.54
CA TYR A 419 16.79 -13.86 2.75
C TYR A 419 18.14 -13.35 3.26
N ILE A 420 19.11 -14.24 3.43
CA ILE A 420 20.46 -13.94 3.89
C ILE A 420 21.43 -14.78 3.05
N GLN A 421 22.46 -14.13 2.53
CA GLN A 421 23.58 -14.77 1.84
C GLN A 421 24.88 -14.37 2.56
N ASP A 422 25.67 -15.39 2.90
CA ASP A 422 27.05 -15.31 3.34
C ASP A 422 27.66 -16.73 3.34
N ASN A 423 28.89 -16.87 3.81
CA ASN A 423 29.53 -18.14 4.10
C ASN A 423 28.81 -18.93 5.21
N VAL A 424 28.88 -20.26 5.12
CA VAL A 424 28.16 -21.20 5.99
C VAL A 424 28.52 -21.00 7.47
N ASP A 425 29.79 -20.75 7.77
CA ASP A 425 30.29 -20.62 9.14
C ASP A 425 29.69 -19.36 9.81
N THR A 426 29.73 -18.22 9.12
CA THR A 426 29.17 -16.94 9.60
C THR A 426 27.66 -17.01 9.81
N ILE A 427 26.94 -17.65 8.89
CA ILE A 427 25.50 -17.90 9.04
C ILE A 427 25.23 -18.82 10.25
N SER A 428 26.02 -19.88 10.41
CA SER A 428 25.82 -20.89 11.46
C SER A 428 26.09 -20.31 12.86
N ASP A 429 27.18 -19.55 13.02
CA ASP A 429 27.54 -18.90 14.28
C ASP A 429 26.47 -17.87 14.72
N LYS A 430 25.84 -17.17 13.77
CA LYS A 430 24.81 -16.15 14.02
C LYS A 430 23.37 -16.69 13.99
N LEU A 431 23.14 -17.95 13.65
CA LEU A 431 21.79 -18.52 13.46
C LEU A 431 20.86 -18.32 14.67
N ALA A 432 21.38 -18.52 15.89
CA ALA A 432 20.61 -18.33 17.12
C ALA A 432 20.25 -16.86 17.39
N GLU A 433 21.10 -15.92 16.97
CA GLU A 433 20.82 -14.48 17.06
C GLU A 433 19.82 -14.04 15.99
N LEU A 434 19.96 -14.54 14.76
CA LEU A 434 19.00 -14.34 13.67
C LEU A 434 17.59 -14.84 14.03
N GLN A 435 17.47 -16.02 14.64
CA GLN A 435 16.18 -16.53 15.12
C GLN A 435 15.58 -15.63 16.20
N ARG A 436 16.40 -15.07 17.11
CA ARG A 436 15.95 -14.08 18.10
C ARG A 436 15.50 -12.78 17.44
N LEU A 437 16.24 -12.30 16.45
CA LEU A 437 15.93 -11.10 15.67
C LEU A 437 14.57 -11.25 14.95
N VAL A 438 14.36 -12.36 14.24
CA VAL A 438 13.08 -12.66 13.57
C VAL A 438 11.94 -12.75 14.58
N SER A 439 12.15 -13.42 15.72
CA SER A 439 11.16 -13.49 16.79
C SER A 439 10.79 -12.11 17.33
N LYS A 440 11.74 -11.19 17.51
CA LYS A 440 11.47 -9.82 17.95
C LYS A 440 10.76 -8.99 16.89
N SER A 441 11.12 -9.13 15.61
CA SER A 441 10.37 -8.48 14.52
C SER A 441 8.94 -9.01 14.40
N SER A 442 8.71 -10.32 14.52
CA SER A 442 7.35 -10.88 14.63
C SER A 442 6.55 -10.22 15.76
N MET A 443 7.13 -10.11 16.97
CA MET A 443 6.46 -9.43 18.08
C MET A 443 6.13 -7.96 17.77
N ALA A 444 7.05 -7.22 17.13
CA ALA A 444 6.82 -5.82 16.75
C ALA A 444 5.71 -5.68 15.69
N PHE A 445 5.68 -6.57 14.68
CA PHE A 445 4.58 -6.63 13.71
C PHE A 445 3.24 -6.99 14.40
N GLU A 446 3.20 -7.95 15.32
CA GLU A 446 1.99 -8.26 16.09
C GLU A 446 1.53 -7.06 16.93
N MET A 447 2.45 -6.31 17.55
CA MET A 447 2.14 -5.08 18.28
C MET A 447 1.55 -3.99 17.37
N LEU A 448 2.06 -3.79 16.16
CA LEU A 448 1.49 -2.85 15.19
C LEU A 448 0.10 -3.30 14.70
N VAL A 449 -0.09 -4.60 14.43
CA VAL A 449 -1.41 -5.16 14.08
C VAL A 449 -2.41 -4.90 15.21
N LEU A 450 -2.03 -5.10 16.47
CA LEU A 450 -2.89 -4.85 17.64
C LEU A 450 -3.16 -3.35 17.86
N LYS A 451 -2.13 -2.50 17.79
CA LYS A 451 -2.23 -1.02 17.87
C LYS A 451 -3.23 -0.51 16.82
N ASN A 452 -3.11 -0.97 15.57
CA ASN A 452 -4.05 -0.61 14.51
C ASN A 452 -5.46 -1.17 14.72
N LYS A 453 -5.62 -2.41 15.19
CA LYS A 453 -6.94 -2.96 15.56
C LYS A 453 -7.64 -2.15 16.67
N ILE A 454 -6.89 -1.62 17.63
CA ILE A 454 -7.38 -0.75 18.72
C ILE A 454 -7.68 0.67 18.21
N LEU A 455 -6.83 1.27 17.38
CA LEU A 455 -7.10 2.59 16.79
C LEU A 455 -8.31 2.60 15.84
N MET A 456 -8.67 1.43 15.29
CA MET A 456 -9.88 1.23 14.48
C MET A 456 -11.11 0.83 15.32
N SER A 457 -11.05 0.86 16.66
CA SER A 457 -12.16 0.54 17.58
C SER A 457 -12.66 1.73 18.40
#